data_AF-A0A952AZY2-F1
#
_entry.id   AF-A0A952AZY2-F1
#
_cell.length_a   1.000
_cell.length_b   1.000
_cell.length_c   1.000
_cell.angle_alpha   90.00
_cell.angle_beta   90.00
_cell.angle_gamma   90.00
#
_symmetry.space_group_name_H-M   'P 1'
#
loop_
_entity.id
_entity.type
_entity.pdbx_description
1 polymer ?
#
loop_
_entity_poly.entity_id
_entity_poly.type
_entity_poly.pdbx_seq_one_letter_code
_entity_poly.pdbx_strand_id
1 'polypeptide(L)'
;MFIRRQTTKVLMCLIAAVGAVAFLFSTNYVNASPNSRPIKVLIVDGFSNHDWRQTTRVIRQILENTGLFNIEVSTTPASPDAPGWNTWRPKFGQYDVVIQNTNNIGKKQFRWPKEVEVALENFVKSGGGLYILHSANNAFSHWKEYDRMIGLGWRRQDTGTALEISADGKIIRIPPGEGKGTSHGPRFDTVVRILNRHPINNGFPERWKTPSLEVYVYARGPAQNLTVLSYACDKTTQKYWPVEWVVRYGKGRIYNSTFGHLWSGEVAPAGIRCIGFQTMLIRAAEWLAAGKVTWSVPADFPTEDTISLQERKPESELYAFKMNDIEGQPVSLSKYREKVLLIVNVASKCGFTKQYAGLQKLYDKYRNQGLVVLGFPANNFGAQEPGTDSEIKNFCTVQFNITFPMFSKISVKGDDIHPLYEYMTNPDKNSHFSGPIQWNFNKFLIGRDGKTVARYPSKTEPLDSKITNAVERELQR
;
A
#
# COMPACT_ATOMS: atom_id res chain seq x y z
N MET A 1 -4.94 58.92 66.45
CA MET A 1 -5.88 58.54 65.36
C MET A 1 -5.97 57.02 65.36
N PHE A 2 -6.88 56.42 66.15
CA PHE A 2 -8.23 55.95 65.76
C PHE A 2 -8.14 54.96 64.56
N ILE A 3 -8.52 53.67 64.58
CA ILE A 3 -9.50 52.89 65.38
C ILE A 3 -9.14 51.39 65.36
N ARG A 4 -9.47 50.71 66.47
CA ARG A 4 -9.51 49.25 66.66
C ARG A 4 -10.64 48.57 65.87
N ARG A 5 -10.29 47.41 65.30
CA ARG A 5 -11.06 46.15 65.18
C ARG A 5 -12.59 46.22 65.26
N GLN A 6 -13.25 45.75 64.20
CA GLN A 6 -14.41 44.87 64.35
C GLN A 6 -14.27 43.64 63.44
N THR A 7 -14.59 42.51 64.06
CA THR A 7 -14.66 41.15 63.55
C THR A 7 -15.99 40.89 62.86
N THR A 8 -16.00 40.22 61.71
CA THR A 8 -17.08 39.26 61.38
C THR A 8 -16.54 38.18 60.44
N LYS A 9 -16.96 36.95 60.71
CA LYS A 9 -16.55 35.68 60.10
C LYS A 9 -17.69 35.20 59.18
N VAL A 10 -17.33 34.53 58.08
CA VAL A 10 -18.06 33.44 57.37
C VAL A 10 -19.19 33.94 56.43
N LEU A 11 -19.25 33.62 55.12
CA LEU A 11 -19.45 32.29 54.51
C LEU A 11 -19.25 32.29 52.96
N MET A 12 -18.68 31.18 52.48
CA MET A 12 -18.65 30.54 51.15
C MET A 12 -19.14 31.26 49.87
N CYS A 13 -18.26 31.26 48.86
CA CYS A 13 -18.61 30.87 47.49
C CYS A 13 -17.58 29.85 46.97
N LEU A 14 -18.03 28.64 46.66
CA LEU A 14 -17.29 27.64 45.90
C LEU A 14 -17.22 28.07 44.42
N ILE A 15 -16.02 28.13 43.85
CA ILE A 15 -15.82 27.92 42.41
C ILE A 15 -14.74 26.85 42.27
N ALA A 16 -15.16 25.68 41.81
CA ALA A 16 -14.29 24.57 41.45
C ALA A 16 -13.53 24.93 40.17
N ALA A 17 -12.20 24.99 40.25
CA ALA A 17 -11.34 25.05 39.08
C ALA A 17 -11.17 23.64 38.51
N VAL A 18 -11.86 23.32 37.42
CA VAL A 18 -11.54 22.17 36.58
C VAL A 18 -10.53 22.64 35.55
N GLY A 19 -9.29 22.17 35.69
CA GLY A 19 -8.23 22.40 34.72
C GLY A 19 -8.52 21.68 33.41
N ALA A 20 -8.67 22.44 32.33
CA ALA A 20 -8.65 21.90 30.97
C ALA A 20 -7.19 21.77 30.51
N VAL A 21 -6.66 20.55 30.54
CA VAL A 21 -5.42 20.21 29.84
C VAL A 21 -5.77 20.08 28.36
N ALA A 22 -5.46 21.10 27.58
CA ALA A 22 -5.56 21.03 26.13
C ALA A 22 -4.38 20.19 25.59
N PHE A 23 -4.67 18.96 25.16
CA PHE A 23 -3.76 18.20 24.31
C PHE A 23 -3.73 18.85 22.93
N LEU A 24 -2.72 19.69 22.69
CA LEU A 24 -2.36 20.13 21.35
C LEU A 24 -1.71 18.95 20.61
N PHE A 25 -2.47 18.30 19.73
CA PHE A 25 -1.89 17.46 18.70
C PHE A 25 -1.11 18.34 17.72
N SER A 26 0.19 18.51 17.97
CA SER A 26 1.10 19.07 16.97
C SER A 26 1.29 18.04 15.87
N THR A 27 0.56 18.18 14.77
CA THR A 27 0.93 17.54 13.51
C THR A 27 2.19 18.24 13.01
N ASN A 28 3.36 17.64 13.26
CA ASN A 28 4.61 18.08 12.65
C ASN A 28 4.56 17.73 11.16
N TYR A 29 3.91 18.57 10.36
CA TYR A 29 4.21 18.65 8.94
C TYR A 29 5.59 19.29 8.83
N VAL A 30 6.61 18.46 8.61
CA VAL A 30 7.91 18.95 8.17
C VAL A 30 7.67 19.58 6.79
N ASN A 31 7.70 20.91 6.73
CA ASN A 31 7.71 21.64 5.47
C ASN A 31 8.94 21.19 4.68
N ALA A 32 8.71 20.39 3.63
CA ALA A 32 9.69 20.20 2.58
C ALA A 32 10.11 21.59 2.07
N SER A 33 11.41 21.78 1.85
CA SER A 33 11.92 23.05 1.32
C SER A 33 11.17 23.37 0.01
N PRO A 34 10.57 24.57 -0.16
CA PRO A 34 9.60 24.84 -1.23
C PRO A 34 10.13 24.73 -2.67
N ASN A 35 11.42 24.41 -2.88
CA ASN A 35 12.12 24.51 -4.16
C ASN A 35 12.77 23.22 -4.68
N SER A 36 12.59 22.04 -4.06
CA SER A 36 13.09 20.78 -4.62
C SER A 36 12.02 20.05 -5.43
N ARG A 37 12.30 19.76 -6.72
CA ARG A 37 11.42 18.91 -7.53
C ARG A 37 11.20 17.55 -6.85
N PRO A 38 9.99 16.96 -6.89
CA PRO A 38 9.77 15.61 -6.39
C PRO A 38 10.69 14.59 -7.04
N ILE A 39 11.15 13.61 -6.27
CA ILE A 39 11.95 12.49 -6.75
C ILE A 39 11.07 11.62 -7.64
N LYS A 40 11.45 11.43 -8.90
CA LYS A 40 10.69 10.60 -9.83
C LYS A 40 11.05 9.13 -9.63
N VAL A 41 10.07 8.33 -9.28
CA VAL A 41 10.23 6.89 -9.02
C VAL A 41 9.39 6.10 -10.02
N LEU A 42 9.99 5.08 -10.63
CA LEU A 42 9.26 4.07 -11.40
C LEU A 42 9.26 2.75 -10.64
N ILE A 43 8.09 2.26 -10.27
CA ILE A 43 7.93 0.87 -9.81
C ILE A 43 7.71 -0.01 -11.03
N VAL A 44 8.54 -1.04 -11.20
CA VAL A 44 8.33 -2.08 -12.23
C VAL A 44 7.83 -3.35 -11.54
N ASP A 45 6.62 -3.76 -11.89
CA ASP A 45 5.94 -4.93 -11.32
C ASP A 45 5.30 -5.81 -12.41
N GLY A 46 4.56 -6.86 -12.03
CA GLY A 46 3.69 -7.63 -12.94
C GLY A 46 3.77 -9.15 -12.81
N PHE A 47 4.85 -9.68 -12.24
CA PHE A 47 4.92 -11.09 -11.84
C PHE A 47 5.85 -11.28 -10.64
N SER A 48 5.43 -12.13 -9.69
CA SER A 48 6.19 -12.51 -8.50
C SER A 48 5.55 -13.76 -7.90
N ASN A 49 6.32 -14.57 -7.18
CA ASN A 49 5.76 -15.57 -6.27
C ASN A 49 5.12 -14.94 -5.02
N HIS A 50 5.42 -13.68 -4.71
CA HIS A 50 4.78 -12.87 -3.68
C HIS A 50 3.59 -12.07 -4.26
N ASP A 51 2.78 -11.46 -3.39
CA ASP A 51 1.71 -10.57 -3.84
C ASP A 51 2.29 -9.21 -4.26
N TRP A 52 2.79 -9.18 -5.49
CA TRP A 52 3.40 -7.99 -6.07
C TRP A 52 2.41 -6.83 -6.22
N ARG A 53 1.11 -7.11 -6.44
CA ARG A 53 0.10 -6.06 -6.61
C ARG A 53 -0.09 -5.29 -5.31
N GLN A 54 -0.26 -6.03 -4.22
CA GLN A 54 -0.38 -5.42 -2.91
C GLN A 54 0.94 -4.79 -2.47
N THR A 55 2.07 -5.41 -2.79
CA THR A 55 3.40 -4.85 -2.52
C THR A 55 3.61 -3.50 -3.22
N THR A 56 3.37 -3.40 -4.54
CA THR A 56 3.45 -2.13 -5.28
C THR A 56 2.58 -1.06 -4.62
N ARG A 57 1.35 -1.42 -4.28
CA ARG A 57 0.40 -0.50 -3.64
C ARG A 57 0.91 0.04 -2.30
N VAL A 58 1.35 -0.83 -1.38
CA VAL A 58 1.78 -0.39 -0.05
C VAL A 58 3.08 0.41 -0.11
N ILE A 59 4.02 0.02 -0.97
CA ILE A 59 5.28 0.76 -1.16
C ILE A 59 5.01 2.14 -1.74
N ARG A 60 4.14 2.21 -2.76
CA ARG A 60 3.68 3.47 -3.35
C ARG A 60 3.06 4.37 -2.27
N GLN A 61 2.14 3.84 -1.46
CA GLN A 61 1.51 4.60 -0.39
C GLN A 61 2.51 5.14 0.65
N ILE A 62 3.45 4.29 1.11
CA ILE A 62 4.46 4.70 2.10
C ILE A 62 5.27 5.88 1.56
N LEU A 63 5.71 5.80 0.31
CA LEU A 63 6.52 6.84 -0.32
C LEU A 63 5.71 8.10 -0.66
N GLU A 64 4.51 7.99 -1.26
CA GLU A 64 3.66 9.14 -1.59
C GLU A 64 3.24 9.94 -0.35
N ASN A 65 3.00 9.26 0.79
CA ASN A 65 2.65 9.92 2.05
C ASN A 65 3.72 10.88 2.58
N THR A 66 4.96 10.76 2.12
CA THR A 66 6.04 11.68 2.50
C THR A 66 5.97 13.03 1.77
N GLY A 67 5.27 13.09 0.64
CA GLY A 67 5.30 14.24 -0.28
C GLY A 67 6.62 14.43 -1.05
N LEU A 68 7.62 13.56 -0.85
CA LEU A 68 8.94 13.67 -1.50
C LEU A 68 9.01 13.01 -2.88
N PHE A 69 8.13 12.05 -3.16
CA PHE A 69 8.22 11.18 -4.33
C PHE A 69 7.01 11.37 -5.25
N ASN A 70 7.27 11.38 -6.55
CA ASN A 70 6.26 11.21 -7.59
C ASN A 70 6.45 9.82 -8.19
N ILE A 71 5.42 8.97 -8.11
CA ILE A 71 5.55 7.54 -8.37
C ILE A 71 4.69 7.13 -9.56
N GLU A 72 5.32 6.52 -10.55
CA GLU A 72 4.64 5.85 -11.65
C GLU A 72 4.85 4.34 -11.54
N VAL A 73 3.91 3.57 -12.09
CA VAL A 73 3.97 2.10 -12.12
C VAL A 73 3.99 1.65 -13.57
N SER A 74 4.95 0.80 -13.91
CA SER A 74 5.01 0.12 -15.20
C SER A 74 4.90 -1.38 -14.99
N THR A 75 3.70 -1.91 -15.20
CA THR A 75 3.42 -3.35 -15.11
C THR A 75 3.86 -4.08 -16.37
N THR A 76 4.75 -5.06 -16.22
CA THR A 76 5.19 -5.93 -17.31
C THR A 76 4.04 -6.83 -17.79
N PRO A 77 3.93 -7.08 -19.10
CA PRO A 77 3.08 -8.13 -19.61
C PRO A 77 3.54 -9.49 -19.06
N ALA A 78 2.59 -10.40 -18.85
CA ALA A 78 2.82 -11.62 -18.10
C ALA A 78 3.73 -12.62 -18.83
N SER A 79 3.77 -12.61 -20.17
CA SER A 79 4.56 -13.56 -20.98
C SER A 79 4.92 -12.97 -22.35
N PRO A 80 5.85 -13.58 -23.10
CA PRO A 80 6.16 -13.20 -24.48
C PRO A 80 4.96 -13.11 -25.42
N ASP A 81 3.94 -13.93 -25.18
CA ASP A 81 2.71 -13.98 -25.99
C ASP A 81 1.64 -13.01 -25.51
N ALA A 82 1.85 -12.32 -24.38
CA ALA A 82 0.88 -11.39 -23.84
C ALA A 82 0.76 -10.12 -24.70
N PRO A 83 -0.46 -9.56 -24.87
CA PRO A 83 -0.64 -8.28 -25.53
C PRO A 83 0.26 -7.18 -24.94
N GLY A 84 0.93 -6.43 -25.82
CA GLY A 84 1.82 -5.35 -25.42
C GLY A 84 3.25 -5.76 -25.09
N TRP A 85 3.63 -7.05 -25.10
CA TRP A 85 5.02 -7.48 -24.85
C TRP A 85 6.05 -6.79 -25.75
N ASN A 86 5.76 -6.74 -27.06
CA ASN A 86 6.67 -6.13 -28.04
C ASN A 86 6.74 -4.61 -27.93
N THR A 87 5.74 -3.97 -27.32
CA THR A 87 5.66 -2.50 -27.18
C THR A 87 6.00 -2.01 -25.78
N TRP A 88 6.01 -2.88 -24.77
CA TRP A 88 6.33 -2.51 -23.39
C TRP A 88 7.81 -2.14 -23.26
N ARG A 89 8.08 -0.85 -23.16
CA ARG A 89 9.43 -0.26 -23.12
C ARG A 89 9.48 0.87 -22.08
N PRO A 90 9.61 0.55 -20.78
CA PRO A 90 9.67 1.58 -19.73
C PRO A 90 10.80 2.57 -19.98
N LYS A 91 10.53 3.86 -19.85
CA LYS A 91 11.49 4.93 -20.12
C LYS A 91 12.33 5.25 -18.88
N PHE A 92 13.18 4.32 -18.45
CA PHE A 92 13.95 4.42 -17.21
C PHE A 92 14.69 5.76 -17.02
N GLY A 93 15.25 6.33 -18.10
CA GLY A 93 15.97 7.61 -18.05
C GLY A 93 15.12 8.85 -17.68
N GLN A 94 13.80 8.72 -17.55
CA GLN A 94 12.92 9.79 -17.06
C GLN A 94 12.80 9.83 -15.52
N TYR A 95 13.37 8.84 -14.84
CA TYR A 95 13.23 8.63 -13.40
C TYR A 95 14.58 8.75 -12.70
N ASP A 96 14.53 9.15 -11.43
CA ASP A 96 15.70 9.19 -10.57
C ASP A 96 15.96 7.80 -9.96
N VAL A 97 14.88 7.06 -9.68
CA VAL A 97 14.91 5.73 -9.04
C VAL A 97 13.98 4.76 -9.75
N VAL A 98 14.45 3.53 -9.94
CA VAL A 98 13.62 2.38 -10.32
C VAL A 98 13.49 1.45 -9.12
N ILE A 99 12.27 1.09 -8.72
CA ILE A 99 11.99 0.04 -7.75
C ILE A 99 11.59 -1.22 -8.51
N GLN A 100 12.39 -2.26 -8.39
CA GLN A 100 12.12 -3.57 -8.98
C GLN A 100 11.26 -4.38 -8.00
N ASN A 101 10.07 -4.78 -8.45
CA ASN A 101 9.12 -5.62 -7.70
C ASN A 101 8.65 -6.82 -8.54
N THR A 102 9.55 -7.42 -9.32
CA THR A 102 9.26 -8.63 -10.08
C THR A 102 10.19 -9.77 -9.69
N ASN A 103 9.68 -11.00 -9.70
CA ASN A 103 10.55 -12.16 -9.67
C ASN A 103 9.93 -13.35 -10.41
N ASN A 104 10.79 -14.12 -11.06
CA ASN A 104 10.41 -15.29 -11.83
C ASN A 104 10.91 -16.58 -11.16
N ILE A 105 11.08 -16.57 -9.83
CA ILE A 105 11.49 -17.77 -9.10
C ILE A 105 10.38 -18.83 -9.26
N GLY A 106 10.78 -20.03 -9.67
CA GLY A 106 9.85 -21.12 -10.01
C GLY A 106 9.14 -21.00 -11.37
N LYS A 107 9.21 -19.86 -12.06
CA LYS A 107 8.59 -19.64 -13.39
C LYS A 107 9.55 -18.93 -14.36
N LYS A 108 10.66 -19.60 -14.68
CA LYS A 108 11.80 -19.05 -15.43
C LYS A 108 11.49 -18.57 -16.86
N GLN A 109 10.33 -18.93 -17.40
CA GLN A 109 9.82 -18.44 -18.68
C GLN A 109 9.40 -16.96 -18.61
N PHE A 110 9.03 -16.47 -17.42
CA PHE A 110 8.76 -15.04 -17.22
C PHE A 110 10.09 -14.30 -17.15
N ARG A 111 10.34 -13.44 -18.13
CA ARG A 111 11.56 -12.63 -18.25
C ARG A 111 11.16 -11.23 -18.70
N TRP A 112 12.09 -10.31 -18.70
CA TRP A 112 11.89 -9.07 -19.44
C TRP A 112 12.42 -9.24 -20.87
N PRO A 113 11.89 -8.50 -21.86
CA PRO A 113 12.51 -8.42 -23.18
C PRO A 113 13.97 -7.99 -23.06
N LYS A 114 14.85 -8.52 -23.91
CA LYS A 114 16.30 -8.28 -23.79
C LYS A 114 16.64 -6.79 -23.90
N GLU A 115 15.88 -6.04 -24.71
CA GLU A 115 16.06 -4.60 -24.86
C GLU A 115 15.71 -3.84 -23.57
N VAL A 116 14.73 -4.34 -22.79
CA VAL A 116 14.39 -3.77 -21.48
C VAL A 116 15.46 -4.09 -20.46
N GLU A 117 16.03 -5.29 -20.48
CA GLU A 117 17.19 -5.64 -19.66
C GLU A 117 18.34 -4.66 -19.92
N VAL A 118 18.74 -4.50 -21.18
CA VAL A 118 19.82 -3.59 -21.58
C VAL A 118 19.51 -2.13 -21.22
N ALA A 119 18.25 -1.71 -21.35
CA ALA A 119 17.84 -0.36 -20.95
C ALA A 119 18.00 -0.12 -19.44
N LEU A 120 17.67 -1.10 -18.60
CA LEU A 120 17.91 -1.00 -17.15
C LEU A 120 19.41 -0.96 -16.86
N GLU A 121 20.21 -1.83 -17.49
CA GLU A 121 21.67 -1.81 -17.33
C GLU A 121 22.25 -0.43 -17.63
N ASN A 122 21.85 0.17 -18.76
CA ASN A 122 22.33 1.48 -19.18
C ASN A 122 21.89 2.58 -18.22
N PHE A 123 20.64 2.56 -17.77
CA PHE A 123 20.13 3.48 -16.76
C PHE A 123 21.01 3.45 -15.49
N VAL A 124 21.22 2.27 -14.91
CA VAL A 124 22.03 2.14 -13.69
C VAL A 124 23.49 2.50 -13.96
N LYS A 125 24.11 1.98 -15.04
CA LYS A 125 25.50 2.31 -15.42
C LYS A 125 25.73 3.83 -15.53
N SER A 126 24.73 4.56 -16.03
CA SER A 126 24.81 6.01 -16.22
C SER A 126 24.62 6.85 -14.96
N GLY A 127 24.15 6.26 -13.86
CA GLY A 127 23.96 6.97 -12.58
C GLY A 127 22.61 6.76 -11.92
N GLY A 128 21.69 6.04 -12.56
CA GLY A 128 20.36 5.75 -12.03
C GLY A 128 20.38 4.95 -10.72
N GLY A 129 19.39 5.20 -9.87
CA GLY A 129 19.17 4.46 -8.62
C GLY A 129 18.28 3.23 -8.84
N LEU A 130 18.65 2.08 -8.28
CA LEU A 130 17.86 0.84 -8.33
C LEU A 130 17.59 0.31 -6.92
N TYR A 131 16.31 0.14 -6.58
CA TYR A 131 15.87 -0.50 -5.35
C TYR A 131 15.42 -1.94 -5.67
N ILE A 132 16.02 -2.92 -5.00
CA ILE A 132 15.68 -4.34 -5.11
C ILE A 132 14.81 -4.72 -3.91
N LEU A 133 13.51 -4.84 -4.16
CA LEU A 133 12.52 -5.05 -3.09
C LEU A 133 12.35 -6.53 -2.74
N HIS A 134 12.84 -6.93 -1.57
CA HIS A 134 12.64 -8.27 -1.01
C HIS A 134 12.97 -9.36 -2.04
N SER A 135 11.95 -10.07 -2.53
CA SER A 135 12.04 -11.19 -3.46
C SER A 135 12.43 -10.80 -4.88
N ALA A 136 12.48 -9.50 -5.21
CA ALA A 136 13.17 -8.97 -6.38
C ALA A 136 14.61 -9.48 -6.51
N ASN A 137 15.25 -9.74 -5.37
CA ASN A 137 16.57 -10.32 -5.25
C ASN A 137 16.66 -11.75 -5.83
N ASN A 138 15.52 -12.43 -5.94
CA ASN A 138 15.43 -13.81 -6.40
C ASN A 138 15.32 -13.88 -7.94
N ALA A 139 15.07 -12.75 -8.59
CA ALA A 139 14.75 -12.66 -10.00
C ALA A 139 15.94 -12.97 -10.92
N PHE A 140 15.60 -13.36 -12.15
CA PHE A 140 16.45 -13.31 -13.34
C PHE A 140 17.81 -14.01 -13.23
N SER A 141 17.81 -15.25 -12.73
CA SER A 141 19.04 -16.08 -12.67
C SER A 141 19.76 -16.31 -14.01
N HIS A 142 19.13 -15.99 -15.15
CA HIS A 142 19.78 -16.03 -16.48
C HIS A 142 20.59 -14.76 -16.78
N TRP A 143 20.34 -13.66 -16.08
CA TRP A 143 20.83 -12.33 -16.38
C TRP A 143 22.03 -11.98 -15.49
N LYS A 144 23.24 -12.23 -16.02
CA LYS A 144 24.51 -12.02 -15.28
C LYS A 144 24.71 -10.58 -14.79
N GLU A 145 24.26 -9.58 -15.54
CA GLU A 145 24.35 -8.18 -15.10
C GLU A 145 23.39 -7.88 -13.95
N TYR A 146 22.22 -8.54 -13.89
CA TYR A 146 21.34 -8.45 -12.74
C TYR A 146 22.01 -9.00 -11.48
N ASP A 147 22.72 -10.14 -11.58
CA ASP A 147 23.53 -10.67 -10.47
C ASP A 147 24.59 -9.68 -9.98
N ARG A 148 25.23 -8.93 -10.89
CA ARG A 148 26.18 -7.88 -10.52
C ARG A 148 25.51 -6.67 -9.87
N MET A 149 24.29 -6.32 -10.27
CA MET A 149 23.52 -5.23 -9.66
C MET A 149 23.04 -5.59 -8.25
N ILE A 150 22.53 -6.81 -8.03
CA ILE A 150 22.03 -7.24 -6.71
C ILE A 150 23.16 -7.68 -5.77
N GLY A 151 24.29 -8.14 -6.30
CA GLY A 151 25.49 -8.56 -5.56
C GLY A 151 25.36 -9.91 -4.85
N LEU A 152 24.28 -10.12 -4.08
CA LEU A 152 23.86 -11.38 -3.48
C LEU A 152 22.42 -11.64 -3.88
N GLY A 153 22.06 -12.89 -4.16
CA GLY A 153 20.80 -13.30 -4.78
C GLY A 153 20.29 -14.63 -4.22
N TRP A 154 19.04 -15.00 -4.52
CA TRP A 154 18.60 -16.38 -4.35
C TRP A 154 19.25 -17.28 -5.42
N ARG A 155 20.36 -17.92 -5.07
CA ARG A 155 21.15 -18.72 -6.03
C ARG A 155 21.54 -20.08 -5.44
N ARG A 156 21.93 -20.99 -6.35
CA ARG A 156 22.39 -22.34 -5.99
C ARG A 156 23.76 -22.28 -5.33
N GLN A 157 24.11 -23.35 -4.61
CA GLN A 157 25.37 -23.45 -3.85
C GLN A 157 26.62 -23.22 -4.71
N ASP A 158 26.60 -23.65 -5.96
CA ASP A 158 27.67 -23.52 -6.96
C ASP A 158 27.76 -22.13 -7.59
N THR A 159 26.87 -21.20 -7.22
CA THR A 159 26.78 -19.88 -7.84
C THR A 159 27.37 -18.80 -6.91
N GLY A 160 28.52 -18.24 -7.29
CA GLY A 160 29.10 -17.09 -6.59
C GLY A 160 29.44 -17.33 -5.11
N THR A 161 29.70 -16.24 -4.40
CA THR A 161 30.12 -16.23 -3.00
C THR A 161 28.92 -15.88 -2.10
N ALA A 162 28.81 -16.56 -0.96
CA ALA A 162 27.93 -16.15 0.14
C ALA A 162 28.73 -15.39 1.21
N LEU A 163 28.05 -14.53 1.96
CA LEU A 163 28.64 -13.79 3.07
C LEU A 163 27.97 -14.21 4.38
N GLU A 164 28.72 -14.87 5.26
CA GLU A 164 28.36 -15.02 6.68
C GLU A 164 29.02 -13.88 7.46
N ILE A 165 28.40 -13.46 8.56
CA ILE A 165 28.97 -12.44 9.45
C ILE A 165 29.24 -13.12 10.80
N SER A 166 30.42 -12.93 11.35
CA SER A 166 30.72 -13.40 12.70
C SER A 166 30.03 -12.53 13.75
N ALA A 167 29.95 -13.00 14.99
CA ALA A 167 29.35 -12.24 16.09
C ALA A 167 30.06 -10.89 16.34
N ASP A 168 31.36 -10.80 16.06
CA ASP A 168 32.19 -9.58 16.15
C ASP A 168 32.17 -8.73 14.85
N GLY A 169 31.30 -9.05 13.88
CA GLY A 169 31.09 -8.24 12.68
C GLY A 169 32.09 -8.49 11.54
N LYS A 170 32.91 -9.53 11.58
CA LYS A 170 33.81 -9.88 10.46
C LYS A 170 33.02 -10.60 9.36
N ILE A 171 33.24 -10.20 8.12
CA ILE A 171 32.64 -10.85 6.94
C ILE A 171 33.46 -12.09 6.60
N ILE A 172 32.80 -13.25 6.62
CA ILE A 172 33.33 -14.54 6.19
C ILE A 172 32.78 -14.84 4.79
N ARG A 173 33.69 -14.99 3.82
CA ARG A 173 33.34 -15.32 2.43
C ARG A 173 33.28 -16.83 2.26
N ILE A 174 32.16 -17.34 1.78
CA ILE A 174 31.94 -18.77 1.50
C ILE A 174 31.96 -18.97 -0.02
N PRO A 175 32.98 -19.64 -0.57
CA PRO A 175 33.15 -19.83 -2.01
C PRO A 175 31.99 -20.57 -2.70
N PRO A 176 31.92 -20.52 -4.04
CA PRO A 176 31.04 -21.39 -4.82
C PRO A 176 31.33 -22.87 -4.51
N GLY A 177 30.29 -23.67 -4.29
CA GLY A 177 30.42 -25.10 -3.97
C GLY A 177 30.56 -25.41 -2.49
N GLU A 178 30.97 -24.47 -1.65
CA GLU A 178 31.00 -24.64 -0.18
C GLU A 178 29.68 -24.18 0.47
N GLY A 179 29.31 -24.73 1.63
CA GLY A 179 28.08 -24.33 2.34
C GLY A 179 26.79 -24.86 1.69
N LYS A 180 25.78 -24.00 1.51
CA LYS A 180 24.48 -24.38 0.90
C LYS A 180 24.01 -23.34 -0.12
N GLY A 181 22.99 -23.67 -0.92
CA GLY A 181 22.27 -22.67 -1.72
C GLY A 181 21.43 -21.75 -0.83
N THR A 182 20.97 -20.62 -1.40
CA THR A 182 20.16 -19.65 -0.65
C THR A 182 18.85 -20.26 -0.17
N SER A 183 18.50 -19.99 1.09
CA SER A 183 17.22 -20.35 1.70
C SER A 183 16.88 -19.41 2.86
N HIS A 184 15.76 -19.62 3.53
CA HIS A 184 15.46 -19.02 4.84
C HIS A 184 14.62 -19.98 5.67
N GLY A 185 14.61 -19.76 6.99
CA GLY A 185 13.64 -20.35 7.91
C GLY A 185 12.30 -19.61 7.91
N PRO A 186 11.37 -19.97 8.81
CA PRO A 186 10.13 -19.22 8.98
C PRO A 186 10.42 -17.78 9.40
N ARG A 187 9.52 -16.85 9.06
CA ARG A 187 9.57 -15.45 9.51
C ARG A 187 9.53 -15.34 11.03
N PHE A 188 10.33 -14.45 11.59
CA PHE A 188 10.37 -14.20 13.04
C PHE A 188 10.83 -12.79 13.37
N ASP A 189 10.57 -12.36 14.60
CA ASP A 189 11.04 -11.09 15.12
C ASP A 189 12.52 -11.21 15.46
N THR A 190 13.34 -10.28 14.98
CA THR A 190 14.79 -10.36 15.15
C THR A 190 15.43 -8.99 15.33
N VAL A 191 16.61 -8.99 15.94
CA VAL A 191 17.43 -7.80 16.11
C VAL A 191 18.33 -7.65 14.89
N VAL A 192 18.15 -6.53 14.21
CA VAL A 192 19.00 -6.05 13.12
C VAL A 192 20.16 -5.28 13.74
N ARG A 193 21.39 -5.57 13.28
CA ARG A 193 22.63 -4.94 13.73
C ARG A 193 23.23 -4.14 12.60
N ILE A 194 23.64 -2.90 12.88
CA ILE A 194 24.39 -2.10 11.92
C ILE A 194 25.82 -2.65 11.83
N LEU A 195 26.28 -2.92 10.61
CA LEU A 195 27.67 -3.28 10.34
C LEU A 195 28.47 -2.09 9.84
N ASN A 196 27.92 -1.36 8.86
CA ASN A 196 28.56 -0.19 8.26
C ASN A 196 27.61 1.00 8.29
N ARG A 197 28.09 2.12 8.85
CA ARG A 197 27.35 3.38 8.83
C ARG A 197 27.31 3.95 7.41
N HIS A 198 26.14 4.42 7.02
CA HIS A 198 25.82 4.88 5.69
C HIS A 198 24.73 5.95 5.76
N PRO A 199 24.60 6.90 4.80
CA PRO A 199 23.55 7.92 4.84
C PRO A 199 22.13 7.40 5.13
N ILE A 200 21.80 6.18 4.66
CA ILE A 200 20.51 5.51 4.87
C ILE A 200 20.25 5.21 6.36
N ASN A 201 21.25 4.74 7.09
CA ASN A 201 21.13 4.30 8.49
C ASN A 201 21.75 5.31 9.47
N ASN A 202 22.14 6.50 9.01
CA ASN A 202 22.70 7.54 9.86
C ASN A 202 21.67 7.95 10.92
N GLY A 203 22.03 7.89 12.20
CA GLY A 203 21.12 8.14 13.32
C GLY A 203 20.23 6.96 13.75
N PHE A 204 20.29 5.79 13.07
CA PHE A 204 19.66 4.58 13.59
C PHE A 204 20.40 4.08 14.85
N PRO A 205 19.73 3.41 15.79
CA PRO A 205 20.41 2.63 16.83
C PRO A 205 21.38 1.60 16.22
N GLU A 206 22.46 1.26 16.93
CA GLU A 206 23.38 0.18 16.51
C GLU A 206 22.66 -1.17 16.39
N ARG A 207 21.61 -1.36 17.19
CA ARG A 207 20.75 -2.55 17.23
C ARG A 207 19.29 -2.14 17.35
N TRP A 208 18.43 -2.72 16.52
CA TRP A 208 17.00 -2.44 16.54
C TRP A 208 16.19 -3.66 16.14
N LYS A 209 14.97 -3.78 16.66
CA LYS A 209 14.11 -4.95 16.47
C LYS A 209 13.13 -4.74 15.33
N THR A 210 13.05 -5.72 14.43
CA THR A 210 12.06 -5.76 13.36
C THR A 210 11.14 -6.98 13.54
N PRO A 211 9.84 -6.85 13.24
CA PRO A 211 8.94 -7.99 13.24
C PRO A 211 9.08 -8.82 11.97
N SER A 212 8.77 -10.12 12.05
CA SER A 212 8.44 -10.98 10.90
C SER A 212 9.44 -10.92 9.72
N LEU A 213 10.75 -10.92 9.99
CA LEU A 213 11.77 -10.88 8.95
C LEU A 213 12.09 -12.29 8.43
N GLU A 214 12.36 -12.40 7.12
CA GLU A 214 13.08 -13.53 6.55
C GLU A 214 14.58 -13.21 6.49
N VAL A 215 15.37 -13.95 7.27
CA VAL A 215 16.82 -13.90 7.20
C VAL A 215 17.27 -14.88 6.12
N TYR A 216 17.70 -14.36 4.98
CA TYR A 216 18.21 -15.21 3.89
C TYR A 216 19.58 -15.75 4.25
N VAL A 217 19.67 -17.06 4.45
CA VAL A 217 20.92 -17.78 4.70
C VAL A 217 21.56 -18.15 3.37
N TYR A 218 22.88 -18.00 3.27
CA TYR A 218 23.62 -18.24 2.02
C TYR A 218 23.07 -17.49 0.80
N ALA A 219 22.63 -16.23 0.96
CA ALA A 219 22.41 -15.36 -0.19
C ALA A 219 23.71 -15.29 -1.02
N ARG A 220 23.62 -15.52 -2.33
CA ARG A 220 24.76 -15.85 -3.18
C ARG A 220 24.84 -15.00 -4.43
N GLY A 221 26.04 -14.56 -4.78
CA GLY A 221 26.26 -13.83 -6.02
C GLY A 221 27.70 -13.39 -6.17
N PRO A 222 28.00 -12.46 -7.09
CA PRO A 222 29.36 -11.97 -7.31
C PRO A 222 30.01 -11.38 -6.06
N ALA A 223 29.23 -10.79 -5.14
CA ALA A 223 29.73 -10.13 -3.93
C ALA A 223 30.87 -9.11 -4.19
N GLN A 224 30.74 -8.36 -5.30
CA GLN A 224 31.67 -7.33 -5.78
C GLN A 224 31.05 -5.95 -5.61
N ASN A 225 31.86 -4.93 -5.28
CA ASN A 225 31.43 -3.54 -5.08
C ASN A 225 30.23 -3.40 -4.12
N LEU A 226 30.14 -4.32 -3.16
CA LEU A 226 29.05 -4.46 -2.21
C LEU A 226 29.50 -4.01 -0.83
N THR A 227 28.64 -3.27 -0.14
CA THR A 227 28.80 -2.93 1.28
C THR A 227 27.59 -3.43 2.05
N VAL A 228 27.80 -4.37 2.97
CA VAL A 228 26.75 -4.83 3.88
C VAL A 228 26.48 -3.72 4.89
N LEU A 229 25.24 -3.24 4.96
CA LEU A 229 24.85 -2.19 5.89
C LEU A 229 24.42 -2.79 7.23
N SER A 230 23.58 -3.82 7.17
CA SER A 230 22.98 -4.44 8.35
C SER A 230 22.84 -5.95 8.21
N TYR A 231 22.81 -6.63 9.35
CA TYR A 231 22.76 -8.09 9.44
C TYR A 231 21.92 -8.56 10.63
N ALA A 232 21.44 -9.80 10.57
CA ALA A 232 20.64 -10.40 11.64
C ALA A 232 21.02 -11.88 11.86
N CYS A 233 20.80 -12.37 13.08
CA CYS A 233 20.97 -13.79 13.39
C CYS A 233 19.79 -14.57 12.83
N ASP A 234 20.05 -15.63 12.08
CA ASP A 234 19.04 -16.60 11.68
C ASP A 234 18.73 -17.57 12.82
N LYS A 235 17.45 -17.73 13.16
CA LYS A 235 17.00 -18.53 14.31
C LYS A 235 17.34 -20.02 14.16
N THR A 236 17.44 -20.53 12.93
CA THR A 236 17.71 -21.95 12.71
C THR A 236 19.20 -22.26 12.76
N THR A 237 20.02 -21.48 12.05
CA THR A 237 21.46 -21.72 11.94
C THR A 237 22.26 -21.12 13.08
N GLN A 238 21.69 -20.17 13.85
CA GLN A 238 22.38 -19.38 14.89
C GLN A 238 23.61 -18.62 14.33
N LYS A 239 23.59 -18.35 13.02
CA LYS A 239 24.61 -17.61 12.29
C LYS A 239 24.05 -16.28 11.83
N TYR A 240 24.93 -15.31 11.62
CA TYR A 240 24.53 -13.99 11.16
C TYR A 240 24.67 -13.84 9.66
N TRP A 241 23.68 -13.20 9.04
CA TRP A 241 23.59 -13.03 7.60
C TRP A 241 23.22 -11.59 7.24
N PRO A 242 23.70 -11.06 6.10
CA PRO A 242 23.27 -9.76 5.59
C PRO A 242 21.76 -9.70 5.39
N VAL A 243 21.13 -8.61 5.84
CA VAL A 243 19.70 -8.32 5.61
C VAL A 243 19.50 -7.01 4.85
N GLU A 244 20.56 -6.21 4.72
CA GLU A 244 20.59 -4.92 4.03
C GLU A 244 21.98 -4.68 3.46
N TRP A 245 22.09 -4.31 2.18
CA TRP A 245 23.35 -3.95 1.55
C TRP A 245 23.16 -3.04 0.34
N VAL A 246 24.24 -2.36 -0.03
CA VAL A 246 24.31 -1.53 -1.24
C VAL A 246 25.35 -2.06 -2.21
N VAL A 247 25.14 -1.81 -3.51
CA VAL A 247 26.07 -2.16 -4.59
C VAL A 247 26.32 -0.96 -5.48
N ARG A 248 27.55 -0.83 -6.01
CA ARG A 248 27.88 0.11 -7.09
C ARG A 248 27.98 -0.61 -8.43
N TYR A 249 27.29 -0.09 -9.44
CA TYR A 249 27.30 -0.62 -10.80
C TYR A 249 27.42 0.54 -11.81
N GLY A 250 28.59 0.65 -12.46
CA GLY A 250 28.95 1.88 -13.17
C GLY A 250 28.89 3.09 -12.22
N LYS A 251 28.18 4.14 -12.63
CA LYS A 251 27.93 5.33 -11.79
C LYS A 251 26.71 5.19 -10.87
N GLY A 252 25.93 4.13 -11.05
CA GLY A 252 24.66 3.90 -10.35
C GLY A 252 24.81 3.44 -8.90
N ARG A 253 23.68 3.53 -8.20
CA ARG A 253 23.52 3.10 -6.81
C ARG A 253 22.45 2.03 -6.76
N ILE A 254 22.71 0.92 -6.08
CA ILE A 254 21.73 -0.14 -5.87
C ILE A 254 21.58 -0.38 -4.39
N TYR A 255 20.34 -0.52 -3.95
CA TYR A 255 19.97 -0.90 -2.59
C TYR A 255 19.25 -2.24 -2.63
N ASN A 256 19.62 -3.14 -1.72
CA ASN A 256 19.03 -4.47 -1.56
C ASN A 256 18.69 -4.70 -0.09
N SER A 257 17.57 -5.36 0.16
CA SER A 257 17.21 -5.77 1.52
C SER A 257 16.27 -6.96 1.52
N THR A 258 16.33 -7.79 2.56
CA THR A 258 15.39 -8.92 2.75
C THR A 258 14.10 -8.51 3.45
N PHE A 259 13.95 -7.23 3.81
CA PHE A 259 12.72 -6.68 4.40
C PHE A 259 11.62 -6.51 3.34
N GLY A 260 10.38 -6.34 3.80
CA GLY A 260 9.25 -6.04 2.93
C GLY A 260 8.54 -7.27 2.38
N HIS A 261 8.65 -8.42 3.06
CA HIS A 261 7.88 -9.61 2.71
C HIS A 261 6.36 -9.34 2.81
N LEU A 262 5.63 -9.70 1.76
CA LEU A 262 4.18 -9.65 1.70
C LEU A 262 3.66 -10.82 0.86
N TRP A 263 2.93 -11.73 1.50
CA TRP A 263 2.36 -12.91 0.85
C TRP A 263 0.90 -12.73 0.46
N SER A 264 0.45 -13.55 -0.49
CA SER A 264 -0.95 -13.59 -0.92
C SER A 264 -1.87 -13.83 0.29
N GLY A 265 -2.84 -12.94 0.48
CA GLY A 265 -3.83 -13.01 1.57
C GLY A 265 -3.43 -12.27 2.85
N GLU A 266 -2.21 -11.75 2.96
CA GLU A 266 -1.82 -10.92 4.09
C GLU A 266 -2.34 -9.50 3.94
N VAL A 267 -2.98 -8.94 4.98
CA VAL A 267 -3.44 -7.55 4.98
C VAL A 267 -2.61 -6.75 5.97
N ALA A 268 -1.82 -5.80 5.46
CA ALA A 268 -0.94 -4.93 6.25
C ALA A 268 -0.12 -5.70 7.31
N PRO A 269 0.76 -6.63 6.90
CA PRO A 269 1.56 -7.43 7.84
C PRO A 269 2.50 -6.55 8.66
N ALA A 270 2.87 -7.02 9.86
CA ALA A 270 3.70 -6.25 10.80
C ALA A 270 5.03 -5.78 10.20
N GLY A 271 5.67 -6.59 9.34
CA GLY A 271 6.90 -6.22 8.63
C GLY A 271 6.76 -4.96 7.77
N ILE A 272 5.64 -4.82 7.04
CA ILE A 272 5.34 -3.63 6.21
C ILE A 272 4.95 -2.43 7.08
N ARG A 273 4.26 -2.67 8.20
CA ARG A 273 3.89 -1.63 9.16
C ARG A 273 5.06 -1.15 10.02
N CYS A 274 6.17 -1.88 10.09
CA CYS A 274 7.28 -1.54 10.97
C CYS A 274 7.82 -0.15 10.60
N ILE A 275 7.90 0.74 11.60
CA ILE A 275 8.44 2.10 11.41
C ILE A 275 9.89 2.04 10.93
N GLY A 276 10.66 1.05 11.40
CA GLY A 276 12.02 0.80 10.93
C GLY A 276 12.09 0.49 9.44
N PHE A 277 11.25 -0.43 8.95
CA PHE A 277 11.17 -0.75 7.52
C PHE A 277 10.73 0.45 6.67
N GLN A 278 9.68 1.16 7.07
CA GLN A 278 9.18 2.31 6.31
C GLN A 278 10.22 3.44 6.25
N THR A 279 10.88 3.73 7.37
CA THR A 279 11.96 4.72 7.44
C THR A 279 13.12 4.32 6.52
N MET A 280 13.53 3.05 6.55
CA MET A 280 14.60 2.54 5.70
C MET A 280 14.24 2.60 4.20
N LEU A 281 13.01 2.23 3.83
CA LEU A 281 12.50 2.34 2.45
C LEU A 281 12.58 3.78 1.93
N ILE A 282 12.08 4.74 2.71
CA ILE A 282 12.07 6.17 2.35
C ILE A 282 13.50 6.69 2.18
N ARG A 283 14.36 6.45 3.17
CA ARG A 283 15.75 6.93 3.18
C ARG A 283 16.59 6.27 2.08
N ALA A 284 16.36 4.99 1.80
CA ALA A 284 17.01 4.29 0.71
C ALA A 284 16.57 4.84 -0.66
N ALA A 285 15.27 5.07 -0.88
CA ALA A 285 14.79 5.69 -2.11
C ALA A 285 15.36 7.10 -2.33
N GLU A 286 15.44 7.90 -1.27
CA GLU A 286 16.06 9.24 -1.33
C GLU A 286 17.56 9.17 -1.67
N TRP A 287 18.30 8.27 -1.00
CA TRP A 287 19.71 8.05 -1.28
C TRP A 287 19.97 7.52 -2.69
N LEU A 288 19.11 6.66 -3.21
CA LEU A 288 19.20 6.17 -4.57
C LEU A 288 19.08 7.31 -5.58
N ALA A 289 18.21 8.30 -5.33
CA ALA A 289 18.04 9.45 -6.21
C ALA A 289 19.25 10.40 -6.20
N ALA A 290 19.73 10.79 -5.01
CA ALA A 290 20.66 11.92 -4.88
C ALA A 290 21.99 11.60 -4.15
N GLY A 291 22.15 10.40 -3.62
CA GLY A 291 23.28 10.01 -2.76
C GLY A 291 23.27 10.66 -1.38
N LYS A 292 22.20 11.40 -1.04
CA LYS A 292 22.00 12.10 0.23
C LYS A 292 20.66 11.68 0.83
N VAL A 293 20.52 11.89 2.13
CA VAL A 293 19.31 11.58 2.88
C VAL A 293 18.97 12.76 3.78
N THR A 294 17.77 13.29 3.65
CA THR A 294 17.23 14.39 4.45
C THR A 294 16.05 13.95 5.32
N TRP A 295 15.40 12.83 4.97
CA TRP A 295 14.35 12.25 5.82
C TRP A 295 14.92 11.83 7.18
N SER A 296 14.36 12.39 8.25
CA SER A 296 14.79 12.17 9.62
C SER A 296 14.40 10.79 10.14
N VAL A 297 15.16 10.29 11.11
CA VAL A 297 14.75 9.13 11.91
C VAL A 297 13.60 9.56 12.81
N PRO A 298 12.42 8.92 12.76
CA PRO A 298 11.29 9.31 13.59
C PRO A 298 11.54 8.94 15.06
N ALA A 299 10.92 9.68 15.98
CA ALA A 299 11.13 9.50 17.42
C ALA A 299 10.69 8.11 17.94
N ASP A 300 9.74 7.48 17.25
CA ASP A 300 9.23 6.14 17.51
C ASP A 300 9.93 5.06 16.66
N PHE A 301 11.14 5.31 16.17
CA PHE A 301 11.94 4.26 15.52
C PHE A 301 12.18 3.08 16.47
N PRO A 302 12.14 1.82 16.01
CA PRO A 302 12.30 0.65 16.87
C PRO A 302 13.60 0.68 17.69
N THR A 303 13.54 0.21 18.93
CA THR A 303 14.72 -0.04 19.76
C THR A 303 15.15 -1.50 19.68
N GLU A 304 16.24 -1.89 20.34
CA GLU A 304 16.66 -3.30 20.40
C GLU A 304 15.59 -4.20 21.04
N ASP A 305 14.83 -3.68 22.00
CA ASP A 305 13.87 -4.47 22.77
C ASP A 305 12.43 -4.32 22.25
N THR A 306 12.11 -3.18 21.62
CA THR A 306 10.74 -2.80 21.26
C THR A 306 10.57 -2.64 19.76
N ILE A 307 9.59 -3.36 19.21
CA ILE A 307 9.12 -3.15 17.85
C ILE A 307 8.17 -1.95 17.85
N SER A 308 8.37 -1.06 16.88
CA SER A 308 7.44 0.04 16.59
C SER A 308 6.73 -0.20 15.27
N LEU A 309 5.41 -0.02 15.28
CA LEU A 309 4.53 -0.24 14.12
C LEU A 309 3.67 0.99 13.88
N GLN A 310 3.56 1.40 12.62
CA GLN A 310 2.49 2.28 12.19
C GLN A 310 1.16 1.64 12.55
N GLU A 311 0.33 2.32 13.33
CA GLU A 311 -0.99 1.82 13.70
C GLU A 311 -1.84 1.55 12.46
N ARG A 312 -2.66 0.50 12.53
CA ARG A 312 -3.71 0.29 11.52
C ARG A 312 -4.72 1.39 11.78
N LYS A 313 -5.00 2.22 10.77
CA LYS A 313 -6.24 2.99 10.80
C LYS A 313 -7.37 1.97 11.03
N PRO A 314 -8.28 2.20 11.99
CA PRO A 314 -9.39 1.29 12.22
C PRO A 314 -10.13 1.07 10.90
N GLU A 315 -10.39 -0.19 10.57
CA GLU A 315 -11.07 -0.53 9.33
C GLU A 315 -12.44 0.15 9.27
N SER A 316 -12.83 0.63 8.10
CA SER A 316 -14.19 1.12 7.91
C SER A 316 -15.19 0.03 8.27
N GLU A 317 -16.17 0.36 9.12
CA GLU A 317 -17.29 -0.51 9.50
C GLU A 317 -18.06 -1.00 8.26
N LEU A 318 -17.97 -0.29 7.12
CA LEU A 318 -18.49 -0.72 5.83
C LEU A 318 -18.06 -2.15 5.47
N TYR A 319 -16.82 -2.53 5.78
CA TYR A 319 -16.27 -3.83 5.38
C TYR A 319 -16.70 -4.99 6.30
N ALA A 320 -17.37 -4.70 7.41
CA ALA A 320 -17.97 -5.71 8.28
C ALA A 320 -19.30 -6.26 7.70
N PHE A 321 -19.98 -5.51 6.82
CA PHE A 321 -21.25 -5.94 6.26
C PHE A 321 -21.10 -7.14 5.32
N LYS A 322 -22.05 -8.07 5.44
CA LYS A 322 -22.30 -9.17 4.50
C LYS A 322 -23.67 -8.95 3.89
N MET A 323 -23.74 -8.99 2.58
CA MET A 323 -24.95 -8.75 1.80
C MET A 323 -25.23 -9.99 0.96
N ASN A 324 -26.47 -10.14 0.50
CA ASN A 324 -26.75 -11.12 -0.56
C ASN A 324 -26.64 -10.41 -1.91
N ASP A 325 -25.94 -11.02 -2.87
CA ASP A 325 -26.04 -10.56 -4.26
C ASP A 325 -27.45 -10.80 -4.82
N ILE A 326 -27.73 -10.31 -6.02
CA ILE A 326 -29.05 -10.45 -6.66
C ILE A 326 -29.45 -11.91 -6.95
N GLU A 327 -28.54 -12.88 -6.77
CA GLU A 327 -28.80 -14.32 -6.87
C GLU A 327 -28.98 -14.98 -5.49
N GLY A 328 -28.95 -14.20 -4.41
CA GLY A 328 -29.10 -14.67 -3.04
C GLY A 328 -27.80 -15.19 -2.42
N GLN A 329 -26.65 -15.08 -3.08
CA GLN A 329 -25.38 -15.58 -2.56
C GLN A 329 -24.73 -14.57 -1.60
N PRO A 330 -24.17 -15.02 -0.46
CA PRO A 330 -23.54 -14.12 0.50
C PRO A 330 -22.23 -13.54 -0.05
N VAL A 331 -22.15 -12.21 -0.04
CA VAL A 331 -20.99 -11.41 -0.44
C VAL A 331 -20.60 -10.48 0.70
N SER A 332 -19.38 -10.66 1.24
CA SER A 332 -18.81 -9.69 2.18
C SER A 332 -18.35 -8.44 1.44
N LEU A 333 -18.70 -7.25 1.95
CA LEU A 333 -18.24 -5.99 1.37
C LEU A 333 -16.72 -5.81 1.51
N SER A 334 -16.06 -6.55 2.40
CA SER A 334 -14.59 -6.63 2.48
C SER A 334 -13.93 -7.09 1.17
N LYS A 335 -14.67 -7.78 0.27
CA LYS A 335 -14.24 -8.10 -1.10
C LYS A 335 -13.87 -6.86 -1.90
N TYR A 336 -14.49 -5.72 -1.58
CA TYR A 336 -14.31 -4.45 -2.27
C TYR A 336 -13.34 -3.51 -1.54
N ARG A 337 -12.55 -4.02 -0.60
CA ARG A 337 -11.47 -3.26 0.02
C ARG A 337 -10.63 -2.58 -1.02
N GLU A 338 -10.25 -1.34 -0.71
CA GLU A 338 -9.32 -0.57 -1.51
C GLU A 338 -9.79 -0.18 -2.93
N LYS A 339 -11.06 -0.45 -3.24
CA LYS A 339 -11.74 0.03 -4.45
C LYS A 339 -12.45 1.34 -4.14
N VAL A 340 -12.66 2.15 -5.16
CA VAL A 340 -13.59 3.29 -5.07
C VAL A 340 -14.98 2.72 -5.30
N LEU A 341 -15.93 2.92 -4.39
CA LEU A 341 -17.28 2.36 -4.50
C LEU A 341 -18.29 3.46 -4.76
N LEU A 342 -19.17 3.23 -5.73
CA LEU A 342 -20.39 4.03 -5.88
C LEU A 342 -21.57 3.16 -5.48
N ILE A 343 -22.06 3.34 -4.25
CA ILE A 343 -23.21 2.61 -3.69
C ILE A 343 -24.48 3.38 -4.04
N VAL A 344 -25.44 2.71 -4.67
CA VAL A 344 -26.65 3.36 -5.22
C VAL A 344 -27.90 2.57 -4.84
N ASN A 345 -28.93 3.24 -4.31
CA ASN A 345 -30.26 2.64 -4.20
C ASN A 345 -30.99 2.78 -5.53
N VAL A 346 -31.45 1.69 -6.13
CA VAL A 346 -31.99 1.69 -7.49
C VAL A 346 -33.44 1.20 -7.54
N ALA A 347 -34.15 1.57 -8.60
CA ALA A 347 -35.56 1.21 -8.80
C ALA A 347 -35.89 1.10 -10.30
N SER A 348 -36.63 0.07 -10.72
CA SER A 348 -36.97 -0.21 -12.12
C SER A 348 -38.11 0.67 -12.67
N LYS A 349 -39.08 1.05 -11.83
CA LYS A 349 -40.26 1.85 -12.23
C LYS A 349 -40.16 3.32 -11.81
N CYS A 350 -38.95 3.86 -11.71
CA CYS A 350 -38.70 5.24 -11.29
C CYS A 350 -38.50 6.18 -12.49
N GLY A 351 -38.84 7.47 -12.34
CA GLY A 351 -38.48 8.48 -13.35
C GLY A 351 -36.97 8.62 -13.60
N PHE A 352 -36.15 8.13 -12.65
CA PHE A 352 -34.69 8.09 -12.76
C PHE A 352 -34.14 6.76 -13.28
N THR A 353 -34.98 5.78 -13.66
CA THR A 353 -34.53 4.46 -14.16
C THR A 353 -33.54 4.58 -15.32
N LYS A 354 -33.68 5.59 -16.18
CA LYS A 354 -32.73 5.87 -17.27
C LYS A 354 -31.27 6.04 -16.81
N GLN A 355 -31.02 6.34 -15.53
CA GLN A 355 -29.68 6.47 -14.96
C GLN A 355 -28.91 5.14 -14.91
N TYR A 356 -29.57 3.98 -15.01
CA TYR A 356 -28.87 2.70 -15.17
C TYR A 356 -27.84 2.73 -16.32
N ALA A 357 -28.22 3.33 -17.46
CA ALA A 357 -27.30 3.49 -18.59
C ALA A 357 -26.09 4.38 -18.26
N GLY A 358 -26.30 5.45 -17.48
CA GLY A 358 -25.21 6.32 -17.02
C GLY A 358 -24.29 5.62 -16.03
N LEU A 359 -24.85 4.85 -15.08
CA LEU A 359 -24.08 4.06 -14.11
C LEU A 359 -23.23 3.01 -14.81
N GLN A 360 -23.80 2.31 -15.80
CA GLN A 360 -23.08 1.31 -16.58
C GLN A 360 -21.91 1.94 -17.35
N LYS A 361 -22.13 3.06 -18.05
CA LYS A 361 -21.07 3.80 -18.74
C LYS A 361 -19.95 4.27 -17.80
N LEU A 362 -20.32 4.76 -16.62
CA LEU A 362 -19.35 5.16 -15.60
C LEU A 362 -18.51 3.97 -15.14
N TYR A 363 -19.15 2.83 -14.88
CA TYR A 363 -18.47 1.59 -14.50
C TYR A 363 -17.54 1.09 -15.60
N ASP A 364 -18.01 1.03 -16.86
CA ASP A 364 -17.19 0.63 -18.01
C ASP A 364 -15.92 1.47 -18.14
N LYS A 365 -16.05 2.79 -17.94
CA LYS A 365 -14.94 3.75 -18.06
C LYS A 365 -13.86 3.53 -17.00
N TYR A 366 -14.24 3.27 -15.75
CA TYR A 366 -13.30 3.32 -14.61
C TYR A 366 -13.08 1.98 -13.89
N ARG A 367 -13.80 0.89 -14.23
CA ARG A 367 -13.66 -0.41 -13.52
C ARG A 367 -12.24 -0.95 -13.52
N ASN A 368 -11.51 -0.78 -14.62
CA ASN A 368 -10.13 -1.23 -14.76
C ASN A 368 -9.15 -0.42 -13.90
N GLN A 369 -9.54 0.80 -13.49
CA GLN A 369 -8.78 1.67 -12.60
C GLN A 369 -9.15 1.44 -11.12
N GLY A 370 -10.24 0.72 -10.86
CA GLY A 370 -10.65 0.29 -9.53
C GLY A 370 -11.97 0.88 -9.01
N LEU A 371 -12.80 1.48 -9.88
CA LEU A 371 -14.18 1.82 -9.53
C LEU A 371 -15.07 0.56 -9.51
N VAL A 372 -15.96 0.43 -8.53
CA VAL A 372 -17.04 -0.55 -8.53
C VAL A 372 -18.35 0.12 -8.18
N VAL A 373 -19.38 -0.05 -9.04
CA VAL A 373 -20.75 0.39 -8.73
C VAL A 373 -21.48 -0.75 -8.04
N LEU A 374 -22.13 -0.49 -6.91
CA LEU A 374 -22.92 -1.47 -6.17
C LEU A 374 -24.39 -1.04 -6.16
N GLY A 375 -25.24 -1.76 -6.90
CA GLY A 375 -26.67 -1.47 -7.01
C GLY A 375 -27.50 -2.22 -5.97
N PHE A 376 -28.24 -1.47 -5.16
CA PHE A 376 -29.15 -2.01 -4.14
C PHE A 376 -30.60 -1.65 -4.50
N PRO A 377 -31.40 -2.59 -5.05
CA PRO A 377 -32.80 -2.34 -5.32
C PRO A 377 -33.56 -1.97 -4.04
N ALA A 378 -34.44 -0.98 -4.11
CA ALA A 378 -35.19 -0.50 -2.95
C ALA A 378 -36.62 -0.11 -3.34
N ASN A 379 -37.61 -0.62 -2.60
CA ASN A 379 -39.03 -0.39 -2.90
C ASN A 379 -39.66 0.73 -2.05
N ASN A 380 -38.86 1.45 -1.26
CA ASN A 380 -39.36 2.37 -0.24
C ASN A 380 -40.02 3.65 -0.81
N PHE A 381 -39.84 3.95 -2.09
CA PHE A 381 -40.32 5.20 -2.71
C PHE A 381 -41.31 4.89 -3.82
N GLY A 382 -42.59 5.17 -3.57
CA GLY A 382 -43.68 4.99 -4.54
C GLY A 382 -43.90 3.54 -5.00
N ALA A 383 -43.43 2.55 -4.23
CA ALA A 383 -43.47 1.13 -4.61
C ALA A 383 -42.90 0.85 -6.02
N GLN A 384 -41.83 1.57 -6.39
CA GLN A 384 -41.25 1.57 -7.74
C GLN A 384 -40.28 0.41 -8.03
N GLU A 385 -40.08 -0.50 -7.09
CA GLU A 385 -39.28 -1.73 -7.27
C GLU A 385 -40.04 -2.96 -6.70
N PRO A 386 -41.24 -3.27 -7.23
CA PRO A 386 -42.11 -4.29 -6.66
C PRO A 386 -41.63 -5.72 -6.94
N GLY A 387 -40.80 -5.92 -7.97
CA GLY A 387 -40.36 -7.24 -8.42
C GLY A 387 -39.48 -8.00 -7.43
N THR A 388 -39.36 -9.29 -7.64
CA THR A 388 -38.39 -10.19 -6.99
C THR A 388 -36.97 -9.93 -7.51
N ASP A 389 -35.95 -10.40 -6.78
CA ASP A 389 -34.55 -10.24 -7.21
C ASP A 389 -34.30 -10.78 -8.62
N SER A 390 -34.94 -11.91 -8.99
CA SER A 390 -34.85 -12.50 -10.34
C SER A 390 -35.46 -11.59 -11.41
N GLU A 391 -36.64 -11.02 -11.16
CA GLU A 391 -37.29 -10.08 -12.08
C GLU A 391 -36.48 -8.78 -12.23
N ILE A 392 -35.92 -8.28 -11.13
CA ILE A 392 -35.08 -7.08 -11.13
C ILE A 392 -33.80 -7.32 -11.92
N LYS A 393 -33.13 -8.47 -11.69
CA LYS A 393 -31.94 -8.88 -12.44
C LYS A 393 -32.25 -8.95 -13.93
N ASN A 394 -33.34 -9.61 -14.30
CA ASN A 394 -33.76 -9.75 -15.69
C ASN A 394 -34.03 -8.38 -16.32
N PHE A 395 -34.76 -7.50 -15.64
CA PHE A 395 -35.01 -6.12 -16.10
C PHE A 395 -33.70 -5.36 -16.35
N CYS A 396 -32.79 -5.35 -15.37
CA CYS A 396 -31.52 -4.64 -15.49
C CYS A 396 -30.66 -5.19 -16.64
N THR A 397 -30.63 -6.50 -16.80
CA THR A 397 -29.83 -7.17 -17.85
C THR A 397 -30.41 -6.90 -19.23
N VAL A 398 -31.70 -7.13 -19.42
CA VAL A 398 -32.36 -7.02 -20.74
C VAL A 398 -32.46 -5.57 -21.20
N GLN A 399 -32.76 -4.64 -20.30
CA GLN A 399 -33.02 -3.24 -20.68
C GLN A 399 -31.76 -2.38 -20.73
N PHE A 400 -30.75 -2.68 -19.89
CA PHE A 400 -29.60 -1.80 -19.71
C PHE A 400 -28.25 -2.50 -19.83
N ASN A 401 -28.24 -3.83 -20.01
CA ASN A 401 -27.03 -4.65 -20.07
C ASN A 401 -26.08 -4.39 -18.88
N ILE A 402 -26.65 -4.38 -17.68
CA ILE A 402 -25.92 -4.10 -16.45
C ILE A 402 -24.89 -5.20 -16.17
N THR A 403 -23.64 -4.81 -15.94
CA THR A 403 -22.52 -5.70 -15.60
C THR A 403 -21.85 -5.36 -14.28
N PHE A 404 -22.25 -4.27 -13.62
CA PHE A 404 -21.80 -4.00 -12.26
C PHE A 404 -22.56 -4.87 -11.23
N PRO A 405 -21.98 -5.15 -10.05
CA PRO A 405 -22.64 -5.93 -9.01
C PRO A 405 -24.00 -5.38 -8.58
N MET A 406 -25.02 -6.24 -8.67
CA MET A 406 -26.37 -6.01 -8.13
C MET A 406 -26.56 -6.88 -6.88
N PHE A 407 -27.25 -6.34 -5.89
CA PHE A 407 -27.55 -7.02 -4.63
C PHE A 407 -29.04 -7.29 -4.47
N SER A 408 -29.40 -8.17 -3.54
CA SER A 408 -30.79 -8.37 -3.14
C SER A 408 -31.46 -7.06 -2.74
N LYS A 409 -32.77 -7.00 -2.98
CA LYS A 409 -33.60 -5.86 -2.58
C LYS A 409 -33.53 -5.66 -1.06
N ILE A 410 -33.29 -4.43 -0.62
CA ILE A 410 -33.22 -4.03 0.79
C ILE A 410 -34.02 -2.76 1.06
N SER A 411 -34.41 -2.54 2.31
CA SER A 411 -34.99 -1.27 2.75
C SER A 411 -33.89 -0.23 2.99
N VAL A 412 -34.11 0.99 2.49
CA VAL A 412 -33.15 2.11 2.63
C VAL A 412 -33.69 3.29 3.44
N LYS A 413 -34.90 3.16 4.01
CA LYS A 413 -35.50 4.14 4.94
C LYS A 413 -36.61 3.47 5.76
N GLY A 414 -36.99 4.13 6.85
CA GLY A 414 -38.09 3.68 7.72
C GLY A 414 -37.58 2.76 8.82
N ASP A 415 -38.52 2.20 9.60
CA ASP A 415 -38.20 1.36 10.76
C ASP A 415 -37.53 0.04 10.37
N ASP A 416 -37.68 -0.37 9.11
CA ASP A 416 -37.06 -1.57 8.54
C ASP A 416 -35.75 -1.26 7.78
N ILE A 417 -35.19 -0.05 7.90
CA ILE A 417 -33.96 0.36 7.21
C ILE A 417 -32.85 -0.67 7.43
N HIS A 418 -32.20 -1.08 6.35
CA HIS A 418 -31.11 -2.03 6.43
C HIS A 418 -29.89 -1.43 7.13
N PRO A 419 -29.17 -2.17 8.00
CA PRO A 419 -28.02 -1.66 8.77
C PRO A 419 -26.93 -0.96 7.94
N LEU A 420 -26.71 -1.41 6.70
CA LEU A 420 -25.81 -0.73 5.76
C LEU A 420 -26.23 0.73 5.48
N TYR A 421 -27.51 0.96 5.19
CA TYR A 421 -28.02 2.31 4.91
C TYR A 421 -28.19 3.13 6.18
N GLU A 422 -28.50 2.50 7.31
CA GLU A 422 -28.44 3.13 8.62
C GLU A 422 -27.04 3.68 8.88
N TYR A 423 -25.99 2.86 8.73
CA TYR A 423 -24.60 3.28 8.86
C TYR A 423 -24.24 4.47 7.94
N MET A 424 -24.59 4.39 6.65
CA MET A 424 -24.25 5.47 5.70
C MET A 424 -25.04 6.76 5.93
N THR A 425 -26.20 6.70 6.59
CA THR A 425 -27.05 7.87 6.84
C THR A 425 -26.93 8.41 8.27
N ASN A 426 -26.24 7.70 9.17
CA ASN A 426 -26.05 8.08 10.56
C ASN A 426 -25.06 9.26 10.72
N PRO A 427 -25.42 10.34 11.45
CA PRO A 427 -24.55 11.51 11.65
C PRO A 427 -23.26 11.22 12.41
N ASP A 428 -23.28 10.30 13.37
CA ASP A 428 -22.12 9.94 14.19
C ASP A 428 -21.10 9.13 13.39
N LYS A 429 -21.58 8.38 12.39
CA LYS A 429 -20.76 7.52 11.53
C LYS A 429 -20.33 8.22 10.23
N ASN A 430 -21.15 9.14 9.73
CA ASN A 430 -20.94 9.81 8.45
C ASN A 430 -21.30 11.31 8.52
N SER A 431 -20.67 12.04 9.44
CA SER A 431 -21.01 13.43 9.78
C SER A 431 -21.21 14.36 8.58
N HIS A 432 -20.35 14.29 7.57
CA HIS A 432 -20.41 15.16 6.38
C HIS A 432 -21.43 14.76 5.32
N PHE A 433 -21.85 13.49 5.26
CA PHE A 433 -22.73 12.97 4.20
C PHE A 433 -23.96 12.22 4.71
N SER A 434 -24.23 12.32 6.01
CA SER A 434 -25.38 11.73 6.72
C SER A 434 -26.72 12.34 6.29
N GLY A 435 -27.81 11.82 6.85
CA GLY A 435 -29.17 12.29 6.64
C GLY A 435 -30.03 11.34 5.80
N PRO A 436 -31.37 11.44 5.89
CA PRO A 436 -32.29 10.47 5.31
C PRO A 436 -32.20 10.37 3.78
N ILE A 437 -32.44 9.18 3.24
CA ILE A 437 -32.55 8.97 1.79
C ILE A 437 -33.84 9.63 1.31
N GLN A 438 -33.71 10.62 0.43
CA GLN A 438 -34.85 11.40 -0.07
C GLN A 438 -35.63 10.68 -1.17
N TRP A 439 -34.95 9.90 -2.03
CA TRP A 439 -35.57 9.21 -3.15
C TRP A 439 -34.68 8.09 -3.72
N ASN A 440 -35.20 7.34 -4.71
CA ASN A 440 -34.43 6.38 -5.52
C ASN A 440 -33.27 7.08 -6.27
N PHE A 441 -32.19 6.35 -6.56
CA PHE A 441 -30.97 6.83 -7.21
C PHE A 441 -30.12 7.82 -6.40
N ASN A 442 -30.19 7.76 -5.07
CA ASN A 442 -29.19 8.38 -4.19
C ASN A 442 -27.87 7.60 -4.30
N LYS A 443 -26.73 8.31 -4.23
CA LYS A 443 -25.42 7.71 -4.49
C LYS A 443 -24.45 8.11 -3.39
N PHE A 444 -23.78 7.15 -2.80
CA PHE A 444 -22.64 7.38 -1.91
C PHE A 444 -21.35 6.99 -2.63
N LEU A 445 -20.38 7.91 -2.67
CA LEU A 445 -19.04 7.63 -3.14
C LEU A 445 -18.16 7.31 -1.93
N ILE A 446 -17.61 6.11 -1.93
CA ILE A 446 -16.72 5.60 -0.89
C ILE A 446 -15.30 5.58 -1.47
N GLY A 447 -14.35 6.19 -0.75
CA GLY A 447 -12.93 6.14 -1.08
C GLY A 447 -12.32 4.76 -0.84
N ARG A 448 -11.05 4.60 -1.25
CA ARG A 448 -10.33 3.33 -1.07
C ARG A 448 -10.16 2.93 0.40
N ASP A 449 -10.19 3.90 1.30
CA ASP A 449 -10.13 3.69 2.75
C ASP A 449 -11.48 3.22 3.37
N GLY A 450 -12.51 3.06 2.55
CA GLY A 450 -13.84 2.64 2.98
C GLY A 450 -14.70 3.76 3.57
N LYS A 451 -14.29 5.04 3.49
CA LYS A 451 -15.10 6.18 3.95
C LYS A 451 -15.84 6.83 2.79
N THR A 452 -17.13 7.10 2.95
CA THR A 452 -17.65 8.47 3.08
C THR A 452 -16.92 9.64 2.39
N VAL A 453 -16.75 9.74 1.06
CA VAL A 453 -16.12 10.94 0.45
C VAL A 453 -17.06 11.89 -0.29
N ALA A 454 -18.23 11.40 -0.75
CA ALA A 454 -19.27 12.25 -1.34
C ALA A 454 -20.64 11.57 -1.30
N ARG A 455 -21.70 12.38 -1.39
CA ARG A 455 -23.07 11.90 -1.57
C ARG A 455 -23.79 12.75 -2.61
N TYR A 456 -24.55 12.10 -3.48
CA TYR A 456 -25.26 12.75 -4.58
C TYR A 456 -26.75 12.43 -4.55
N PRO A 457 -27.63 13.44 -4.66
CA PRO A 457 -29.07 13.23 -4.76
C PRO A 457 -29.46 12.65 -6.12
N SER A 458 -30.69 12.13 -6.21
CA SER A 458 -31.26 11.47 -7.40
C SER A 458 -31.12 12.26 -8.70
N LYS A 459 -31.26 13.59 -8.64
CA LYS A 459 -31.14 14.48 -9.79
C LYS A 459 -29.73 14.58 -10.36
N THR A 460 -28.70 14.16 -9.62
CA THR A 460 -27.33 14.14 -10.12
C THR A 460 -27.16 12.92 -11.01
N GLU A 461 -26.97 13.18 -12.31
CA GLU A 461 -26.76 12.16 -13.31
C GLU A 461 -25.40 11.46 -13.09
N PRO A 462 -25.28 10.14 -13.35
CA PRO A 462 -24.05 9.39 -13.08
C PRO A 462 -22.78 9.92 -13.74
N LEU A 463 -22.92 10.57 -14.90
CA LEU A 463 -21.82 11.15 -15.68
C LEU A 463 -21.66 12.67 -15.44
N ASP A 464 -22.34 13.23 -14.45
CA ASP A 464 -22.13 14.62 -14.03
C ASP A 464 -20.67 14.81 -13.61
N SER A 465 -20.08 15.94 -14.03
CA SER A 465 -18.70 16.34 -13.70
C SER A 465 -18.37 16.22 -12.21
N LYS A 466 -19.34 16.47 -11.31
CA LYS A 466 -19.15 16.33 -9.86
C LYS A 466 -18.81 14.88 -9.47
N ILE A 467 -19.50 13.91 -10.08
CA ILE A 467 -19.26 12.49 -9.82
C ILE A 467 -17.96 12.06 -10.49
N THR A 468 -17.76 12.37 -11.77
CA THR A 468 -16.57 11.91 -12.51
C THR A 468 -15.29 12.48 -11.92
N ASN A 469 -15.26 13.77 -11.56
CA ASN A 469 -14.06 14.39 -10.99
C ASN A 469 -13.76 13.83 -9.60
N ALA A 470 -14.79 13.51 -8.80
CA ALA A 470 -14.61 12.89 -7.51
C ALA A 470 -14.09 11.45 -7.64
N VAL A 471 -14.64 10.67 -8.58
CA VAL A 471 -14.16 9.32 -8.90
C VAL A 471 -12.71 9.36 -9.34
N GLU A 472 -12.34 10.22 -10.30
CA GLU A 472 -10.97 10.35 -10.79
C GLU A 472 -9.98 10.72 -9.67
N ARG A 473 -10.36 11.66 -8.81
CA ARG A 473 -9.55 12.04 -7.65
C ARG A 473 -9.34 10.86 -6.68
N GLU A 474 -10.39 10.11 -6.35
CA GLU A 474 -10.25 8.95 -5.46
C GLU A 474 -9.54 7.76 -6.12
N LEU A 475 -9.54 7.67 -7.45
CA LEU A 475 -8.81 6.63 -8.17
C LEU A 475 -7.30 6.91 -8.22
N GLN A 476 -6.89 8.18 -8.13
CA GLN A 476 -5.50 8.64 -8.09
C GLN A 476 -4.85 8.54 -6.71
N ARG A 477 -5.67 8.53 -5.64
CA ARG A 477 -5.28 8.19 -4.27
C ARG A 477 -5.15 6.68 -4.12
#